data_AF-A0A533SGM8-F1
#
_entry.id   AF-A0A533SGM8-F1
#
_cell.length_a   1.000
_cell.length_b   1.000
_cell.length_c   1.000
_cell.angle_alpha   90.00
_cell.angle_beta   90.00
_cell.angle_gamma   90.00
#
_symmetry.space_group_name_H-M   'P 1'
#
loop_
_entity.id
_entity.type
_entity.pdbx_description
1 polymer ?
#
loop_
_entity_poly.entity_id
_entity_poly.type
_entity_poly.pdbx_seq_one_letter_code
_entity_poly.pdbx_strand_id
1 'polypeptide(L)'
;RYGGDEFILLFPETERESAFLLMENLRLAISKKVIPAADTHEPIRGISISAGISCAPIDGSLKSELLRKADQALYRAKAGGRGRVKLATDERMVPKTSHYTQTQLERLTKLAAERQAGEAELLREALDDLISKYGVNEIER
;
A
#
# COMPACT_ATOMS: atom_id res chain seq x y z
N ARG A 1 -4.82 -19.67 -6.43
CA ARG A 1 -6.20 -19.27 -6.06
C ARG A 1 -6.52 -19.97 -4.74
N TYR A 2 -6.78 -19.21 -3.68
CA TYR A 2 -6.96 -19.73 -2.32
C TYR A 2 -8.43 -20.09 -2.05
N GLY A 3 -9.36 -19.26 -2.54
CA GLY A 3 -10.80 -19.51 -2.52
C GLY A 3 -11.54 -18.35 -3.17
N GLY A 4 -12.67 -18.58 -3.85
CA GLY A 4 -13.42 -17.51 -4.52
C GLY A 4 -12.54 -16.65 -5.42
N ASP A 5 -12.44 -15.35 -5.12
CA ASP A 5 -11.61 -14.38 -5.84
C ASP A 5 -10.30 -14.02 -5.08
N GLU A 6 -9.91 -14.85 -4.11
CA GLU A 6 -8.74 -14.62 -3.27
C GLU A 6 -7.51 -15.38 -3.79
N PHE A 7 -6.38 -14.69 -3.77
CA PHE A 7 -5.10 -15.17 -4.26
C PHE A 7 -4.03 -14.96 -3.19
N ILE A 8 -3.14 -15.94 -3.07
CA ILE A 8 -1.92 -15.82 -2.27
C ILE A 8 -0.74 -15.77 -3.23
N LEU A 9 0.13 -14.80 -3.02
CA LEU A 9 1.40 -14.63 -3.70
C LEU A 9 2.50 -14.92 -2.68
N LEU A 10 3.43 -15.81 -3.02
CA LEU A 10 4.58 -16.13 -2.18
C LEU A 10 5.84 -15.56 -2.84
N PHE A 11 6.59 -14.77 -2.08
CA PHE A 11 7.83 -14.16 -2.52
C PHE A 11 9.01 -14.80 -1.76
N PRO A 12 9.71 -15.78 -2.34
CA PRO A 12 10.89 -16.36 -1.70
C PRO A 12 12.00 -15.31 -1.61
N GLU A 13 12.79 -15.36 -0.52
CA GLU A 13 14.00 -14.54 -0.35
C GLU A 13 13.78 -13.03 -0.58
N THR A 14 12.56 -12.56 -0.29
CA THR A 14 12.16 -11.18 -0.55
C THR A 14 11.91 -10.47 0.76
N GLU A 15 12.59 -9.34 0.95
CA GLU A 15 12.37 -8.47 2.10
C GLU A 15 10.94 -7.92 2.11
N ARG A 16 10.42 -7.70 3.31
CA ARG A 16 9.05 -7.22 3.55
C ARG A 16 8.74 -5.94 2.76
N GLU A 17 9.68 -5.01 2.77
CA GLU A 17 9.59 -3.70 2.12
C GLU A 17 9.59 -3.83 0.60
N SER A 18 10.43 -4.71 0.06
CA SER A 18 10.46 -5.03 -1.37
C SER A 18 9.16 -5.66 -1.84
N ALA A 19 8.60 -6.60 -1.07
CA ALA A 19 7.29 -7.20 -1.35
C ALA A 19 6.17 -6.15 -1.35
N PHE A 20 6.21 -5.18 -0.41
CA PHE A 20 5.27 -4.07 -0.39
C PHE A 20 5.32 -3.22 -1.66
N LEU A 21 6.51 -2.82 -2.08
CA LEU A 21 6.69 -2.00 -3.30
C LEU A 21 6.23 -2.74 -4.56
N LEU A 22 6.54 -4.04 -4.68
CA LEU A 22 6.08 -4.88 -5.78
C LEU A 22 4.55 -4.95 -5.82
N MET A 23 3.91 -5.15 -4.67
CA MET A 23 2.45 -5.23 -4.59
C MET A 23 1.77 -3.88 -4.87
N GLU A 24 2.32 -2.75 -4.42
CA GLU A 24 1.80 -1.42 -4.77
C GLU A 24 1.93 -1.15 -6.27
N ASN A 25 3.05 -1.53 -6.89
CA ASN A 25 3.22 -1.42 -8.34
C ASN A 25 2.20 -2.29 -9.10
N LEU A 26 1.97 -3.53 -8.66
CA LEU A 26 0.94 -4.41 -9.21
C LEU A 26 -0.45 -3.79 -9.08
N ARG A 27 -0.78 -3.25 -7.91
CA ARG A 27 -2.07 -2.59 -7.65
C ARG A 27 -2.30 -1.39 -8.59
N LEU A 28 -1.29 -0.55 -8.76
CA LEU A 28 -1.34 0.59 -9.67
C LEU A 28 -1.47 0.14 -11.12
N ALA A 29 -0.74 -0.90 -11.53
CA ALA A 29 -0.84 -1.46 -12.88
C ALA A 29 -2.25 -1.99 -13.15
N ILE A 30 -2.85 -2.73 -12.21
CA ILE A 30 -4.23 -3.22 -12.32
C ILE A 30 -5.23 -2.06 -12.41
N SER A 31 -5.08 -1.02 -11.57
CA SER A 31 -5.99 0.14 -11.58
C SER A 31 -6.03 0.92 -12.87
N LYS A 32 -5.00 0.81 -13.70
CA LYS A 32 -4.90 1.47 -15.00
C LYS A 32 -5.43 0.61 -16.15
N LYS A 33 -5.73 -0.67 -15.91
CA LYS A 33 -6.21 -1.57 -16.97
C LYS A 33 -7.67 -1.27 -17.30
N VAL A 34 -7.95 -1.35 -18.60
CA VAL A 34 -9.31 -1.38 -19.15
C VAL A 34 -9.51 -2.82 -19.62
N ILE A 35 -10.45 -3.53 -19.01
CA ILE A 35 -10.70 -4.94 -19.32
C ILE A 35 -11.87 -5.02 -20.28
N PRO A 36 -11.72 -5.63 -21.47
CA PRO A 36 -12.85 -5.91 -22.34
C PRO A 36 -13.83 -6.82 -21.60
N ALA A 37 -15.08 -6.41 -21.48
CA ALA A 37 -16.10 -7.31 -20.94
C ALA A 37 -16.46 -8.36 -22.00
N ALA A 38 -16.56 -9.62 -21.59
CA ALA A 38 -16.90 -10.71 -22.50
C ALA A 38 -18.36 -10.62 -22.99
N ASP A 39 -19.26 -10.15 -22.12
CA ASP A 39 -20.70 -10.25 -22.32
C ASP A 39 -21.40 -8.88 -22.47
N THR A 40 -20.71 -7.77 -22.15
CA THR A 40 -21.23 -6.41 -22.30
C THR A 40 -20.36 -5.62 -23.27
N HIS A 41 -20.95 -4.80 -24.14
CA HIS A 41 -20.18 -3.92 -25.04
C HIS A 41 -19.44 -2.80 -24.29
N GLU A 42 -19.69 -2.62 -23.00
CA GLU A 42 -18.98 -1.65 -22.17
C GLU A 42 -17.74 -2.26 -21.50
N PRO A 43 -16.56 -1.63 -21.62
CA PRO A 43 -15.34 -2.12 -20.99
C PRO A 43 -15.34 -1.86 -19.48
N ILE A 44 -14.83 -2.82 -18.71
CA ILE A 44 -14.70 -2.69 -17.25
C ILE A 44 -13.50 -1.80 -16.92
N ARG A 45 -13.75 -0.77 -16.11
CA ARG A 45 -12.76 0.24 -15.69
C ARG A 45 -12.73 0.34 -14.17
N GLY A 46 -11.60 0.80 -13.63
CA GLY A 46 -11.48 1.12 -12.21
C GLY A 46 -11.34 -0.09 -11.28
N ILE A 47 -11.01 -1.28 -11.80
CA ILE A 47 -10.72 -2.45 -10.96
C ILE A 47 -9.45 -2.17 -10.15
N SER A 48 -9.45 -2.52 -8.87
CA SER A 48 -8.26 -2.46 -8.03
C SER A 48 -8.18 -3.70 -7.13
N ILE A 49 -7.00 -3.94 -6.57
CA ILE A 49 -6.77 -5.00 -5.60
C ILE A 49 -6.48 -4.40 -4.22
N SER A 50 -6.91 -5.13 -3.18
CA SER A 50 -6.44 -4.90 -1.81
C SER A 50 -5.55 -6.07 -1.43
N ALA A 51 -4.43 -5.80 -0.75
CA ALA A 51 -3.49 -6.85 -0.34
C ALA A 51 -3.01 -6.63 1.09
N GLY A 52 -2.84 -7.74 1.81
CA GLY A 52 -2.13 -7.79 3.08
C GLY A 52 -0.85 -8.58 2.93
N ILE A 53 0.25 -8.11 3.52
CA ILE A 53 1.58 -8.72 3.39
C ILE A 53 2.11 -9.08 4.77
N SER A 54 2.60 -10.29 4.92
CA SER A 54 3.37 -10.75 6.09
C SER A 54 4.71 -11.32 5.63
N CYS A 55 5.77 -11.16 6.42
CA CYS A 55 7.12 -11.62 6.12
C CYS A 55 7.70 -12.40 7.30
N ALA A 56 8.27 -13.58 7.03
CA ALA A 56 9.04 -14.32 8.03
C ALA A 56 10.49 -13.80 8.09
N PRO A 57 11.13 -13.77 9.27
CA PRO A 57 10.58 -14.15 10.59
C PRO A 57 9.85 -13.01 11.32
N ILE A 58 9.77 -11.81 10.73
CA ILE A 58 9.31 -10.58 11.39
C ILE A 58 7.86 -10.70 11.89
N ASP A 59 6.98 -11.28 11.08
CA ASP A 59 5.53 -11.39 11.36
C ASP A 59 5.14 -12.78 11.88
N GLY A 60 6.12 -13.64 12.15
CA GLY A 60 5.92 -15.02 12.59
C GLY A 60 6.88 -15.99 11.90
N SER A 61 6.96 -17.19 12.47
CA SER A 61 7.82 -18.27 11.97
C SER A 61 7.02 -19.42 11.37
N LEU A 62 5.75 -19.55 11.78
CA LEU A 62 4.85 -20.58 11.28
C LEU A 62 3.98 -20.06 10.15
N LYS A 63 3.68 -20.94 9.19
CA LYS A 63 2.76 -20.63 8.07
C LYS A 63 1.42 -20.05 8.55
N SER A 64 0.85 -20.61 9.61
CA SER A 64 -0.44 -20.15 10.17
C SER A 64 -0.38 -18.73 10.71
N GLU A 65 0.74 -18.34 11.32
CA GLU A 65 0.96 -16.98 11.84
C GLU A 65 1.04 -15.97 10.71
N LEU A 66 1.83 -16.28 9.68
CA LEU A 66 2.00 -15.43 8.50
C LEU A 66 0.66 -15.21 7.80
N LEU A 67 -0.08 -16.29 7.51
CA LEU A 67 -1.41 -16.19 6.88
C LEU A 67 -2.36 -15.33 7.71
N ARG A 68 -2.43 -15.57 9.03
CA ARG A 68 -3.27 -14.77 9.93
C ARG A 68 -2.89 -13.28 9.90
N LYS A 69 -1.60 -12.96 9.92
CA LYS A 69 -1.11 -11.57 9.91
C LYS A 69 -1.35 -10.90 8.55
N ALA A 70 -1.17 -11.62 7.44
CA ALA A 70 -1.51 -11.14 6.10
C ALA A 70 -3.03 -10.86 5.98
N ASP A 71 -3.89 -11.75 6.48
CA ASP A 71 -5.34 -11.55 6.47
C ASP A 71 -5.76 -10.34 7.31
N GLN A 72 -5.16 -10.14 8.49
CA GLN A 72 -5.39 -8.96 9.31
C GLN A 72 -4.99 -7.67 8.57
N ALA A 73 -3.85 -7.68 7.89
CA ALA A 73 -3.41 -6.56 7.07
C ALA A 73 -4.37 -6.30 5.89
N LEU A 74 -4.83 -7.35 5.21
CA LEU A 74 -5.81 -7.28 4.13
C LEU A 74 -7.15 -6.71 4.62
N TYR A 75 -7.61 -7.15 5.79
CA TYR A 75 -8.79 -6.60 6.43
C TYR A 75 -8.65 -5.10 6.66
N ARG A 76 -7.52 -4.63 7.20
CA ARG A 76 -7.25 -3.18 7.36
C ARG A 76 -7.21 -2.43 6.04
N ALA A 77 -6.69 -3.03 4.98
CA ALA A 77 -6.73 -2.43 3.64
C ALA A 77 -8.18 -2.27 3.13
N LYS A 78 -9.01 -3.31 3.31
CA LYS A 78 -10.43 -3.30 2.92
C LYS A 78 -11.22 -2.29 3.77
N ALA A 79 -11.06 -2.30 5.10
CA ALA A 79 -11.72 -1.40 6.04
C ALA A 79 -11.32 0.07 5.83
N GLY A 80 -10.08 0.33 5.41
CA GLY A 80 -9.60 1.67 5.10
C GLY A 80 -10.18 2.29 3.82
N GLY A 81 -11.00 1.57 3.03
CA GLY A 81 -11.54 2.06 1.76
C GLY A 81 -11.10 1.27 0.53
N ARG A 82 -10.53 0.07 0.72
CA ARG A 82 -10.10 -0.84 -0.36
C ARG A 82 -9.04 -0.23 -1.28
N GLY A 83 -8.61 -1.00 -2.28
CA GLY A 83 -7.66 -0.56 -3.29
C GLY A 83 -6.31 -0.13 -2.70
N ARG A 84 -5.83 -0.85 -1.67
CA ARG A 84 -4.62 -0.52 -0.89
C ARG A 84 -3.82 -1.76 -0.55
N VAL A 85 -2.51 -1.62 -0.43
CA VAL A 85 -1.64 -2.63 0.18
C VAL A 85 -1.33 -2.23 1.63
N LYS A 86 -1.35 -3.19 2.55
CA LYS A 86 -0.95 -2.99 3.94
C LYS A 86 0.03 -4.08 4.38
N LEU A 87 1.06 -3.67 5.11
CA LEU A 87 1.93 -4.59 5.83
C LEU A 87 1.22 -5.10 7.10
N ALA A 88 1.58 -6.30 7.50
CA ALA A 88 1.38 -6.77 8.85
C ALA A 88 2.10 -5.81 9.80
N THR A 89 1.41 -5.46 10.88
CA THR A 89 1.96 -4.63 11.95
C THR A 89 1.51 -5.23 13.26
N ASP A 90 2.40 -5.25 14.25
CA ASP A 90 2.00 -5.40 15.64
C ASP A 90 1.48 -4.04 16.13
N GLU A 91 0.40 -4.02 16.92
CA GLU A 91 -0.26 -2.78 17.37
C GLU A 91 0.65 -1.87 18.20
N ARG A 92 1.80 -2.40 18.66
CA ARG A 92 2.82 -1.70 19.43
C ARG A 92 3.94 -1.07 18.58
N MET A 93 3.94 -1.27 17.27
CA MET A 93 4.98 -0.75 16.38
C MET A 93 4.50 0.55 15.71
N VAL A 94 5.17 1.67 15.97
CA VAL A 94 5.08 2.88 15.16
C VAL A 94 6.18 2.80 14.10
N PRO A 95 5.86 2.50 12.82
CA PRO A 95 6.87 2.53 11.78
C PRO A 95 7.39 3.97 11.65
N LYS A 96 8.68 4.19 11.85
CA LYS A 96 9.33 5.49 11.61
C LYS A 96 9.74 5.70 10.15
N THR A 97 9.55 4.70 9.30
CA THR A 97 10.03 4.67 7.91
C THR A 97 8.85 4.67 6.95
N SER A 98 8.88 5.56 5.96
CA SER A 98 7.92 5.62 4.86
C SER A 98 8.49 4.93 3.62
N HIS A 99 7.68 4.12 2.94
CA HIS A 99 8.06 3.47 1.68
C HIS A 99 7.34 4.12 0.51
N TYR A 100 8.09 4.52 -0.51
CA TYR A 100 7.58 5.15 -1.72
C TYR A 100 7.95 4.32 -2.94
N THR A 101 7.03 4.18 -3.89
CA THR A 101 7.32 3.54 -5.17
C THR A 101 8.21 4.46 -6.03
N GLN A 102 8.96 3.88 -6.96
CA GLN A 102 9.76 4.66 -7.91
C GLN A 102 8.90 5.72 -8.65
N THR A 103 7.69 5.35 -9.06
CA THR A 103 6.76 6.30 -9.69
C THR A 103 6.33 7.44 -8.76
N GLN A 104 6.20 7.19 -7.45
CA GLN A 104 5.92 8.28 -6.49
C GLN A 104 7.12 9.21 -6.37
N LEU A 105 8.34 8.68 -6.31
CA LEU A 105 9.57 9.47 -6.24
C LEU A 105 9.76 10.31 -7.51
N GLU A 106 9.61 9.73 -8.69
CA GLU A 106 9.70 10.46 -9.98
C GLU A 106 8.68 11.61 -10.05
N ARG A 107 7.46 11.39 -9.56
CA ARG A 107 6.44 12.45 -9.49
C ARG A 107 6.79 13.53 -8.49
N LEU A 108 7.37 13.17 -7.34
CA LEU A 108 7.84 14.12 -6.34
C LEU A 108 8.96 14.97 -6.90
N THR A 109 9.96 14.37 -7.56
CA THR A 109 11.06 15.09 -8.22
C THR A 109 10.53 16.06 -9.29
N LYS A 110 9.56 15.63 -10.10
CA LYS A 110 8.92 16.51 -11.09
C LYS A 110 8.20 17.69 -10.42
N LEU A 111 7.43 17.44 -9.37
CA LEU A 111 6.71 18.49 -8.63
C LEU A 111 7.67 19.48 -7.97
N ALA A 112 8.76 18.99 -7.37
CA ALA A 112 9.82 19.81 -6.77
C ALA A 112 10.43 20.78 -7.80
N ALA A 113 10.73 20.29 -9.01
CA ALA A 113 11.22 21.12 -10.10
C ALA A 113 10.20 22.18 -10.56
N GLU A 114 8.93 21.80 -10.73
CA GLU A 114 7.85 22.72 -11.13
C GLU A 114 7.60 23.84 -10.10
N ARG A 115 7.78 23.53 -8.81
CA ARG A 115 7.55 24.45 -7.70
C ARG A 115 8.80 25.21 -7.26
N GLN A 116 9.97 24.90 -7.82
CA GLN A 116 11.26 25.42 -7.37
C GLN A 116 11.49 25.21 -5.86
N ALA A 117 11.07 24.05 -5.35
CA ALA A 117 11.11 23.69 -3.93
C ALA A 117 11.93 22.40 -3.72
N GLY A 118 12.38 22.15 -2.49
CA GLY A 118 13.03 20.90 -2.13
C GLY A 118 12.04 19.76 -1.91
N GLU A 119 12.40 18.51 -2.27
CA GLU A 119 11.53 17.34 -2.01
C GLU A 119 11.17 17.19 -0.52
N ALA A 120 12.14 17.45 0.36
CA ALA A 120 11.93 17.42 1.81
C ALA A 120 11.02 18.55 2.34
N GLU A 121 10.90 19.66 1.61
CA GLU A 121 9.96 20.74 1.93
C GLU A 121 8.54 20.34 1.59
N LEU A 122 8.34 19.81 0.37
CA LEU A 122 7.04 19.29 -0.08
C LEU A 122 6.54 18.13 0.79
N LEU A 123 7.43 17.25 1.25
CA LEU A 123 7.04 16.16 2.16
C LEU A 123 6.61 16.67 3.54
N ARG A 124 7.19 17.77 4.03
CA ARG A 124 6.76 18.40 5.28
C ARG A 124 5.41 19.08 5.12
N GLU A 125 5.25 19.86 4.05
CA GLU A 125 3.95 20.46 3.68
C GLU A 125 2.85 19.40 3.59
N ALA A 126 3.10 18.30 2.88
CA ALA A 126 2.14 17.20 2.76
C ALA A 126 1.79 16.54 4.11
N LEU A 127 2.72 16.51 5.06
CA LEU A 127 2.46 16.00 6.40
C LEU A 127 1.58 16.97 7.20
N ASP A 128 1.87 18.27 7.15
CA ASP A 128 1.06 19.31 7.81
C ASP A 128 -0.38 19.33 7.25
N ASP A 129 -0.51 19.24 5.92
CA ASP A 129 -1.80 19.11 5.24
C ASP A 129 -2.58 17.87 5.70
N LEU A 130 -1.89 16.73 5.86
CA LEU A 130 -2.50 15.50 6.33
C LEU A 130 -2.99 15.63 7.77
N ILE A 131 -2.18 16.22 8.66
CA ILE A 131 -2.52 16.45 10.06
C ILE A 131 -3.76 17.36 10.16
N SER A 132 -3.75 18.48 9.43
CA SER A 132 -4.84 19.43 9.37
C SER A 132 -6.14 18.78 8.86
N LYS A 133 -6.05 17.97 7.79
CA LYS A 133 -7.18 17.22 7.22
C LYS A 133 -7.87 16.31 8.24
N TYR A 134 -7.13 15.75 9.20
CA TYR A 134 -7.68 14.87 10.23
C TYR A 134 -7.87 15.53 11.60
N GLY A 135 -7.62 16.84 11.73
CA GLY A 135 -7.86 17.61 12.96
C GLY A 135 -6.93 17.29 14.12
N VAL A 136 -5.74 16.71 13.87
CA VAL A 136 -4.78 16.29 14.90
C VAL A 136 -3.79 17.41 15.22
N ASN A 137 -4.31 18.59 15.59
CA ASN A 137 -3.47 19.81 15.70
C ASN A 137 -2.76 19.95 17.06
N GLU A 138 -3.21 19.22 18.08
CA GLU A 138 -2.64 19.27 19.43
C GLU A 138 -2.01 17.92 19.79
N ILE A 139 -0.81 17.96 20.37
CA ILE A 139 -0.16 16.80 20.96
C ILE A 139 -0.29 16.95 22.48
N GLU A 140 -1.12 16.11 23.11
CA GLU A 140 -1.09 15.98 24.57
C GLU A 140 0.33 15.52 24.98
N ARG A 141 1.00 16.35 25.78
CA ARG A 141 2.35 16.09 26.29
C ARG A 141 2.35 15.18 27.51
#